data_AF-A0A6M0CEA1-F1
#
_entry.id   AF-A0A6M0CEA1-F1
#
_cell.length_a   1.000
_cell.length_b   1.000
_cell.length_c   1.000
_cell.angle_alpha   90.00
_cell.angle_beta   90.00
_cell.angle_gamma   90.00
#
_symmetry.space_group_name_H-M   'P 1'
#
loop_
_entity.id
_entity.type
_entity.pdbx_description
1 polymer ?
#
loop_
_entity_poly.entity_id
_entity_poly.type
_entity_poly.pdbx_seq_one_letter_code
_entity_poly.pdbx_strand_id
1 'polypeptide(L)'
;SAAEGIPTTSPFYNQAQIQMVQWRRQLRDLTQLQLAQAIAASGHRWLFDVAIEQAKMVEKGQPRRLQAQTLLAHWRQEVERVEDRPQLALAHRIAEAGTIEALGQAIAQAETVEANRALRQDADKAIAQWTGEIQTIEDQPILDSALALADAGNLGEAIKEATQIGQDRALYAQAQEKIGEWQTTIAIAQNQRLLARARSLAGQVRLTEAINVASGITTASPALYQEARAAMAQWRTERDRIWAARTPSPSPSPSPSRSSPSPSPAPTPRAASTPSPRSFDGFYGPSYGN
;
A
#
# COMPACT_ATOMS: atom_id res chain seq x y z
N SER A 1 29.81 57.04 -13.18
CA SER A 1 28.35 56.74 -13.26
C SER A 1 27.57 58.04 -13.07
N ALA A 2 26.31 58.14 -13.54
CA ALA A 2 25.55 59.41 -13.57
C ALA A 2 25.39 60.15 -12.22
N ALA A 3 25.65 59.48 -11.09
CA ALA A 3 25.63 60.06 -9.74
C ALA A 3 26.87 60.89 -9.38
N GLU A 4 28.01 60.73 -10.08
CA GLU A 4 29.25 61.48 -9.81
C GLU A 4 29.21 62.92 -10.33
N GLY A 5 28.27 63.23 -11.22
CA GLY A 5 28.16 64.54 -11.89
C GLY A 5 27.05 65.45 -11.36
N ILE A 6 26.41 65.12 -10.22
CA ILE A 6 25.33 65.96 -9.68
C ILE A 6 25.94 67.21 -9.03
N PRO A 7 25.57 68.43 -9.46
CA PRO A 7 26.07 69.66 -8.87
C PRO A 7 25.74 69.73 -7.37
N THR A 8 26.66 70.29 -6.57
CA THR A 8 26.48 70.50 -5.11
C THR A 8 25.27 71.39 -4.76
N THR A 9 24.74 72.11 -5.74
CA THR A 9 23.55 72.97 -5.67
C THR A 9 22.22 72.23 -5.91
N SER A 10 22.26 70.96 -6.33
CA SER A 10 21.06 70.17 -6.57
C SER A 10 20.41 69.71 -5.26
N PRO A 11 19.08 69.82 -5.10
CA PRO A 11 18.35 69.27 -3.95
C PRO A 11 18.59 67.77 -3.72
N PHE A 12 19.00 67.04 -4.77
CA PHE A 12 19.23 65.59 -4.75
C PHE A 12 20.69 65.20 -4.46
N TYR A 13 21.62 66.15 -4.32
CA TYR A 13 23.03 65.87 -4.10
C TYR A 13 23.27 64.97 -2.88
N ASN A 14 22.66 65.30 -1.74
CA ASN A 14 22.79 64.51 -0.51
C ASN A 14 22.25 63.08 -0.68
N GLN A 15 21.14 62.91 -1.39
CA GLN A 15 20.57 61.59 -1.66
C GLN A 15 21.48 60.76 -2.59
N ALA A 16 22.05 61.37 -3.62
CA ALA A 16 22.96 60.70 -4.53
C ALA A 16 24.27 60.28 -3.85
N GLN A 17 24.81 61.10 -2.94
CA GLN A 17 26.00 60.74 -2.16
C GLN A 17 25.74 59.53 -1.25
N ILE A 18 24.57 59.46 -0.61
CA ILE A 18 24.17 58.30 0.21
C ILE A 18 24.05 57.04 -0.66
N GLN A 19 23.37 57.13 -1.81
CA GLN A 19 23.22 56.00 -2.74
C GLN A 19 24.57 55.53 -3.28
N MET A 20 25.49 56.44 -3.55
CA MET A 20 26.84 56.13 -4.02
C MET A 20 27.62 55.29 -2.99
N VAL A 21 27.54 55.67 -1.71
CA VAL A 21 28.16 54.90 -0.61
C VAL A 21 27.53 53.51 -0.49
N GLN A 22 26.21 53.40 -0.61
CA GLN A 22 25.51 52.11 -0.56
C GLN A 22 25.88 51.21 -1.75
N TRP A 23 25.91 51.76 -2.97
CA TRP A 23 26.28 51.02 -4.18
C TRP A 23 27.72 50.52 -4.12
N ARG A 24 28.66 51.35 -3.65
CA ARG A 24 30.07 50.93 -3.46
C ARG A 24 30.20 49.78 -2.46
N ARG A 25 29.41 49.76 -1.37
CA ARG A 25 29.35 48.62 -0.45
C ARG A 25 28.78 47.37 -1.13
N GLN A 26 27.65 47.49 -1.83
CA GLN A 26 27.02 46.37 -2.52
C GLN A 26 27.92 45.70 -3.56
N LEU A 27 28.74 46.47 -4.26
CA LEU A 27 29.70 45.95 -5.24
C LEU A 27 30.83 45.19 -4.53
N ARG A 28 31.36 45.73 -3.42
CA ARG A 28 32.39 45.06 -2.62
C ARG A 28 31.87 43.73 -2.04
N ASP A 29 30.66 43.74 -1.49
CA ASP A 29 30.04 42.53 -0.95
C ASP A 29 29.83 41.49 -2.07
N LEU A 30 29.45 41.93 -3.28
CA LEU A 30 29.28 41.05 -4.43
C LEU A 30 30.61 40.40 -4.85
N THR A 31 31.66 41.20 -5.04
CA THR A 31 32.96 40.67 -5.48
C THR A 31 33.55 39.74 -4.45
N GLN A 32 33.38 40.03 -3.16
CA GLN A 32 33.81 39.16 -2.07
C GLN A 32 33.06 37.82 -2.07
N LEU A 33 31.73 37.84 -2.18
CA LEU A 33 30.95 36.60 -2.25
C LEU A 33 31.24 35.80 -3.52
N GLN A 34 31.48 36.45 -4.65
CA GLN A 34 31.88 35.76 -5.89
C GLN A 34 33.25 35.10 -5.77
N LEU A 35 34.22 35.77 -5.14
CA LEU A 35 35.52 35.17 -4.86
C LEU A 35 35.38 33.96 -3.91
N ALA A 36 34.60 34.10 -2.85
CA ALA A 36 34.34 33.01 -1.90
C ALA A 36 33.68 31.80 -2.60
N GLN A 37 32.73 32.04 -3.51
CA GLN A 37 32.15 30.98 -4.35
C GLN A 37 33.18 30.31 -5.26
N ALA A 38 34.06 31.07 -5.90
CA ALA A 38 35.12 30.53 -6.76
C ALA A 38 36.12 29.66 -5.99
N ILE A 39 36.45 30.05 -4.75
CA ILE A 39 37.29 29.28 -3.83
C ILE A 39 36.60 27.97 -3.44
N ALA A 40 35.33 28.04 -3.02
CA ALA A 40 34.53 26.89 -2.62
C ALA A 40 34.28 25.89 -3.77
N ALA A 41 34.27 26.35 -5.03
CA ALA A 41 33.99 25.51 -6.20
C ALA A 41 34.96 24.32 -6.37
N SER A 42 36.13 24.38 -5.74
CA SER A 42 37.12 23.30 -5.71
C SER A 42 36.68 22.04 -4.95
N GLY A 43 35.69 22.13 -4.07
CA GLY A 43 35.22 20.99 -3.26
C GLY A 43 36.15 20.54 -2.13
N HIS A 44 37.27 21.24 -1.86
CA HIS A 44 38.18 20.85 -0.78
C HIS A 44 37.72 21.46 0.55
N ARG A 45 37.77 20.68 1.64
CA ARG A 45 37.37 21.12 2.99
C ARG A 45 37.96 22.48 3.38
N TRP A 46 39.27 22.61 3.30
CA TRP A 46 39.97 23.84 3.69
C TRP A 46 39.55 25.06 2.83
N LEU A 47 39.16 24.85 1.57
CA LEU A 47 38.67 25.91 0.70
C LEU A 47 37.24 26.33 1.06
N PHE A 48 36.40 25.40 1.54
CA PHE A 48 35.13 25.76 2.15
C PHE A 48 35.31 26.58 3.43
N ASP A 49 36.29 26.24 4.28
CA ASP A 49 36.59 27.02 5.49
C ASP A 49 36.97 28.46 5.13
N VAL A 50 37.83 28.65 4.11
CA VAL A 50 38.19 29.99 3.61
C VAL A 50 36.96 30.73 3.07
N ALA A 51 36.11 30.07 2.28
CA ALA A 51 34.90 30.68 1.73
C ALA A 51 33.92 31.10 2.85
N ILE A 52 33.74 30.25 3.87
CA ILE A 52 32.91 30.54 5.05
C ILE A 52 33.43 31.79 5.78
N GLU A 53 34.74 31.89 6.02
CA GLU A 53 35.32 33.08 6.66
C GLU A 53 35.10 34.36 5.83
N GLN A 54 35.21 34.28 4.49
CA GLN A 54 34.90 35.42 3.62
C GLN A 54 33.42 35.83 3.68
N ALA A 55 32.48 34.88 3.66
CA ALA A 55 31.05 35.20 3.77
C ALA A 55 30.66 35.74 5.15
N LYS A 56 31.35 35.35 6.23
CA LYS A 56 31.12 35.89 7.58
C LYS A 56 31.44 37.39 7.69
N MET A 57 32.31 37.93 6.84
CA MET A 57 32.65 39.36 6.82
C MET A 57 31.50 40.26 6.32
N VAL A 58 30.46 39.69 5.71
CA VAL A 58 29.24 40.42 5.32
C VAL A 58 28.38 40.63 6.57
N GLU A 59 28.63 41.74 7.28
CA GLU A 59 28.06 42.05 8.59
C GLU A 59 26.54 42.26 8.61
N LYS A 60 25.97 42.27 9.83
CA LYS A 60 24.55 42.59 10.07
C LYS A 60 24.23 44.01 9.58
N GLY A 61 23.29 44.12 8.64
CA GLY A 61 22.83 45.39 8.07
C GLY A 61 23.35 45.67 6.66
N GLN A 62 24.24 44.81 6.12
CA GLN A 62 24.68 44.91 4.74
C GLN A 62 23.61 44.37 3.76
N PRO A 63 23.46 44.97 2.57
CA PRO A 63 22.40 44.59 1.62
C PRO A 63 22.43 43.14 1.17
N ARG A 64 23.61 42.49 1.16
CA ARG A 64 23.79 41.10 0.70
C ARG A 64 23.81 40.06 1.80
N ARG A 65 23.40 40.41 3.01
CA ARG A 65 23.37 39.50 4.16
C ARG A 65 22.65 38.18 3.87
N LEU A 66 21.48 38.23 3.25
CA LEU A 66 20.69 37.01 2.98
C LEU A 66 21.45 36.04 2.08
N GLN A 67 22.08 36.56 1.02
CA GLN A 67 22.91 35.77 0.11
C GLN A 67 24.09 35.13 0.85
N ALA A 68 24.79 35.90 1.70
CA ALA A 68 25.90 35.40 2.50
C ALA A 68 25.46 34.29 3.47
N GLN A 69 24.29 34.43 4.10
CA GLN A 69 23.74 33.42 5.01
C GLN A 69 23.40 32.11 4.29
N THR A 70 22.81 32.18 3.10
CA THR A 70 22.52 30.99 2.29
C THR A 70 23.80 30.26 1.89
N LEU A 71 24.82 30.99 1.45
CA LEU A 71 26.11 30.40 1.08
C LEU A 71 26.82 29.75 2.26
N LEU A 72 26.78 30.40 3.42
CA LEU A 72 27.36 29.88 4.64
C LEU A 72 26.65 28.60 5.12
N ALA A 73 25.33 28.52 5.03
CA ALA A 73 24.59 27.29 5.31
C ALA A 73 24.96 26.18 4.33
N HIS A 74 25.04 26.49 3.04
CA HIS A 74 25.44 25.54 2.01
C HIS A 74 26.86 25.00 2.22
N TRP A 75 27.86 25.86 2.41
CA TRP A 75 29.25 25.40 2.57
C TRP A 75 29.48 24.62 3.87
N ARG A 76 28.72 24.91 4.94
CA ARG A 76 28.75 24.07 6.15
C ARG A 76 28.30 22.65 5.85
N GLN A 77 27.22 22.49 5.08
CA GLN A 77 26.78 21.17 4.64
C GLN A 77 27.83 20.49 3.74
N GLU A 78 28.51 21.24 2.87
CA GLU A 78 29.59 20.67 2.05
C GLU A 78 30.79 20.20 2.88
N VAL A 79 31.16 20.94 3.94
CA VAL A 79 32.18 20.50 4.88
C VAL A 79 31.78 19.17 5.53
N GLU A 80 30.55 19.08 6.04
CA GLU A 80 30.02 17.83 6.60
C GLU A 80 30.07 16.68 5.58
N ARG A 81 29.65 16.93 4.33
CA ARG A 81 29.73 15.91 3.26
C ARG A 81 31.15 15.44 3.01
N VAL A 82 32.12 16.34 2.97
CA VAL A 82 33.53 15.98 2.74
C VAL A 82 34.09 15.17 3.91
N GLU A 83 33.68 15.46 5.13
CA GLU A 83 34.07 14.72 6.34
C GLU A 83 33.47 13.31 6.39
N ASP A 84 32.18 13.18 6.06
CA ASP A 84 31.42 11.95 6.24
C ASP A 84 31.54 11.00 5.03
N ARG A 85 31.76 11.52 3.83
CA ARG A 85 31.90 10.73 2.59
C ARG A 85 32.90 9.56 2.70
N PRO A 86 34.14 9.72 3.24
CA PRO A 86 35.05 8.59 3.36
C PRO A 86 34.54 7.50 4.31
N GLN A 87 33.79 7.86 5.36
CA GLN A 87 33.22 6.89 6.30
C GLN A 87 32.13 6.07 5.62
N LEU A 88 31.20 6.74 4.93
CA LEU A 88 30.15 6.06 4.18
C LEU A 88 30.71 5.22 3.02
N ALA A 89 31.73 5.72 2.33
CA ALA A 89 32.42 4.96 1.28
C ALA A 89 33.12 3.69 1.83
N LEU A 90 33.70 3.77 3.04
CA LEU A 90 34.25 2.60 3.71
C LEU A 90 33.15 1.60 4.06
N ALA A 91 32.02 2.06 4.61
CA ALA A 91 30.87 1.21 4.91
C ALA A 91 30.41 0.43 3.66
N HIS A 92 30.30 1.10 2.51
CA HIS A 92 29.96 0.45 1.24
C HIS A 92 30.98 -0.63 0.83
N ARG A 93 32.29 -0.36 0.95
CA ARG A 93 33.33 -1.34 0.61
C ARG A 93 33.29 -2.57 1.52
N ILE A 94 32.97 -2.39 2.80
CA ILE A 94 32.79 -3.51 3.73
C ILE A 94 31.59 -4.35 3.27
N ALA A 95 30.46 -3.70 2.94
CA ALA A 95 29.25 -4.37 2.49
C ALA A 95 29.41 -5.18 1.20
N GLU A 96 30.39 -4.86 0.33
CA GLU A 96 30.65 -5.60 -0.92
C GLU A 96 30.90 -7.11 -0.70
N ALA A 97 31.37 -7.51 0.49
CA ALA A 97 31.55 -8.93 0.81
C ALA A 97 30.22 -9.70 0.92
N GLY A 98 29.10 -9.02 1.19
CA GLY A 98 27.75 -9.61 1.20
C GLY A 98 27.49 -10.67 2.28
N THR A 99 28.39 -10.84 3.25
CA THR A 99 28.19 -11.75 4.38
C THR A 99 27.47 -11.04 5.52
N ILE A 100 26.74 -11.78 6.36
CA ILE A 100 26.06 -11.21 7.54
C ILE A 100 27.04 -10.39 8.41
N GLU A 101 28.25 -10.92 8.63
CA GLU A 101 29.28 -10.23 9.40
C GLU A 101 29.69 -8.90 8.74
N ALA A 102 29.96 -8.91 7.43
CA ALA A 102 30.40 -7.73 6.71
C ALA A 102 29.28 -6.68 6.62
N LEU A 103 28.04 -7.09 6.34
CA LEU A 103 26.88 -6.20 6.35
C LEU A 103 26.66 -5.59 7.74
N GLY A 104 26.82 -6.36 8.82
CA GLY A 104 26.77 -5.85 10.19
C GLY A 104 27.85 -4.81 10.49
N GLN A 105 29.09 -5.06 10.04
CA GLN A 105 30.18 -4.08 10.16
C GLN A 105 29.93 -2.82 9.32
N ALA A 106 29.36 -2.96 8.12
CA ALA A 106 28.99 -1.85 7.26
C ALA A 106 27.91 -0.97 7.91
N ILE A 107 26.88 -1.58 8.51
CA ILE A 107 25.84 -0.88 9.29
C ILE A 107 26.48 -0.09 10.42
N ALA A 108 27.32 -0.74 11.24
CA ALA A 108 28.01 -0.07 12.35
C ALA A 108 28.88 1.11 11.86
N GLN A 109 29.51 0.99 10.68
CA GLN A 109 30.29 2.08 10.08
C GLN A 109 29.41 3.21 9.52
N ALA A 110 28.22 2.92 8.98
CA ALA A 110 27.28 3.95 8.52
C ALA A 110 26.59 4.67 9.69
N GLU A 111 26.40 4.00 10.82
CA GLU A 111 25.84 4.59 12.04
C GLU A 111 26.72 5.68 12.65
N THR A 112 28.02 5.74 12.31
CA THR A 112 28.91 6.82 12.75
C THR A 112 28.57 8.18 12.16
N VAL A 113 27.80 8.23 11.07
CA VAL A 113 27.28 9.47 10.49
C VAL A 113 26.18 10.02 11.39
N GLU A 114 26.43 11.15 12.05
CA GLU A 114 25.52 11.71 13.06
C GLU A 114 24.16 12.12 12.46
N ALA A 115 23.09 12.06 13.26
CA ALA A 115 21.71 12.29 12.82
C ALA A 115 21.44 13.65 12.13
N ASN A 116 22.21 14.68 12.47
CA ASN A 116 22.01 16.05 11.96
C ASN A 116 22.94 16.41 10.79
N ARG A 117 23.70 15.44 10.26
CA ARG A 117 24.69 15.68 9.20
C ARG A 117 24.10 15.57 7.81
N ALA A 118 24.71 16.26 6.86
CA ALA A 118 24.31 16.28 5.46
C ALA A 118 24.19 14.89 4.77
N LEU A 119 24.97 13.88 5.20
CA LEU A 119 24.93 12.51 4.64
C LEU A 119 24.07 11.52 5.43
N ARG A 120 23.39 11.96 6.50
CA ARG A 120 22.63 11.02 7.34
C ARG A 120 21.57 10.25 6.56
N GLN A 121 20.83 10.94 5.69
CA GLN A 121 19.77 10.30 4.89
C GLN A 121 20.32 9.18 3.98
N ASP A 122 21.54 9.34 3.47
CA ASP A 122 22.17 8.32 2.63
C ASP A 122 22.69 7.15 3.47
N ALA A 123 23.21 7.42 4.66
CA ALA A 123 23.56 6.39 5.63
C ALA A 123 22.33 5.57 6.08
N ASP A 124 21.20 6.22 6.36
CA ASP A 124 19.95 5.54 6.76
C ASP A 124 19.43 4.59 5.67
N LYS A 125 19.51 5.01 4.40
CA LYS A 125 19.14 4.15 3.26
C LYS A 125 20.05 2.93 3.18
N ALA A 126 21.35 3.12 3.32
CA ALA A 126 22.32 2.03 3.28
C ALA A 126 22.09 1.04 4.44
N ILE A 127 21.87 1.54 5.66
CA ILE A 127 21.54 0.74 6.84
C ILE A 127 20.28 -0.08 6.59
N ALA A 128 19.20 0.53 6.09
CA ALA A 128 17.95 -0.17 5.79
C ALA A 128 18.14 -1.26 4.73
N GLN A 129 18.92 -0.99 3.68
CA GLN A 129 19.23 -1.96 2.64
C GLN A 129 19.99 -3.16 3.21
N TRP A 130 21.11 -2.93 3.89
CA TRP A 130 21.94 -4.02 4.43
C TRP A 130 21.23 -4.81 5.52
N THR A 131 20.39 -4.15 6.32
CA THR A 131 19.51 -4.84 7.26
C THR A 131 18.58 -5.80 6.52
N GLY A 132 17.95 -5.35 5.44
CA GLY A 132 17.13 -6.21 4.59
C GLY A 132 17.91 -7.38 3.99
N GLU A 133 19.14 -7.16 3.52
CA GLU A 133 20.00 -8.21 2.99
C GLU A 133 20.36 -9.26 4.04
N ILE A 134 20.71 -8.84 5.27
CA ILE A 134 20.94 -9.75 6.40
C ILE A 134 19.69 -10.59 6.66
N GLN A 135 18.51 -9.95 6.75
CA GLN A 135 17.25 -10.66 6.99
C GLN A 135 16.97 -11.70 5.90
N THR A 136 17.20 -11.34 4.64
CA THR A 136 17.07 -12.27 3.52
C THR A 136 18.01 -13.46 3.67
N ILE A 137 19.30 -13.25 3.97
CA ILE A 137 20.26 -14.35 4.13
C ILE A 137 19.85 -15.28 5.29
N GLU A 138 19.39 -14.71 6.41
CA GLU A 138 18.94 -15.45 7.58
C GLU A 138 17.67 -16.27 7.32
N ASP A 139 16.71 -15.71 6.59
CA ASP A 139 15.38 -16.31 6.40
C ASP A 139 15.31 -17.20 5.15
N GLN A 140 16.23 -17.05 4.19
CA GLN A 140 16.31 -17.88 3.00
C GLN A 140 16.26 -19.39 3.28
N PRO A 141 17.03 -19.96 4.22
CA PRO A 141 16.98 -21.40 4.50
C PRO A 141 15.60 -21.87 5.01
N ILE A 142 14.85 -21.01 5.72
CA ILE A 142 13.50 -21.32 6.18
C ILE A 142 12.56 -21.40 4.98
N LEU A 143 12.66 -20.43 4.07
CA LEU A 143 11.84 -20.41 2.86
C LEU A 143 12.18 -21.59 1.93
N ASP A 144 13.46 -21.90 1.75
CA ASP A 144 13.94 -23.03 0.95
C ASP A 144 13.47 -24.37 1.53
N SER A 145 13.53 -24.53 2.85
CA SER A 145 12.99 -25.69 3.57
C SER A 145 11.49 -25.85 3.33
N ALA A 146 10.73 -24.74 3.44
CA ALA A 146 9.30 -24.73 3.18
C ALA A 146 8.96 -25.12 1.73
N LEU A 147 9.71 -24.60 0.75
CA LEU A 147 9.56 -24.95 -0.65
C LEU A 147 9.83 -26.45 -0.89
N ALA A 148 10.92 -26.99 -0.32
CA ALA A 148 11.24 -28.41 -0.43
C ALA A 148 10.15 -29.32 0.18
N LEU A 149 9.56 -28.92 1.31
CA LEU A 149 8.42 -29.61 1.91
C LEU A 149 7.19 -29.59 0.99
N ALA A 150 6.92 -28.46 0.33
CA ALA A 150 5.81 -28.33 -0.60
C ALA A 150 6.00 -29.20 -1.84
N ASP A 151 7.21 -29.22 -2.40
CA ASP A 151 7.56 -30.05 -3.56
C ASP A 151 7.46 -31.55 -3.25
N ALA A 152 7.72 -31.95 -1.99
CA ALA A 152 7.48 -33.30 -1.49
C ALA A 152 5.99 -33.62 -1.25
N GLY A 153 5.07 -32.67 -1.48
CA GLY A 153 3.63 -32.81 -1.25
C GLY A 153 3.19 -32.56 0.19
N ASN A 154 4.11 -32.20 1.09
CA ASN A 154 3.84 -31.93 2.51
C ASN A 154 3.42 -30.47 2.72
N LEU A 155 2.37 -30.03 2.02
CA LEU A 155 1.92 -28.62 2.02
C LEU A 155 1.60 -28.08 3.42
N GLY A 156 1.11 -28.92 4.33
CA GLY A 156 0.82 -28.50 5.71
C GLY A 156 2.07 -28.13 6.51
N GLU A 157 3.14 -28.94 6.38
CA GLU A 157 4.43 -28.65 7.01
C GLU A 157 5.14 -27.49 6.30
N ALA A 158 5.02 -27.38 4.98
CA ALA A 158 5.53 -26.24 4.23
C ALA A 158 4.94 -24.90 4.72
N ILE A 159 3.61 -24.84 4.92
CA ILE A 159 2.95 -23.66 5.49
C ILE A 159 3.51 -23.36 6.88
N LYS A 160 3.61 -24.37 7.75
CA LYS A 160 4.12 -24.20 9.12
C LYS A 160 5.56 -23.68 9.13
N GLU A 161 6.41 -24.16 8.24
CA GLU A 161 7.78 -23.69 8.09
C GLU A 161 7.82 -22.23 7.59
N ALA A 162 7.11 -21.91 6.51
CA ALA A 162 7.06 -20.55 5.96
C ALA A 162 6.46 -19.51 6.92
N THR A 163 5.55 -19.91 7.82
CA THR A 163 4.98 -19.01 8.83
C THR A 163 5.99 -18.57 9.90
N GLN A 164 7.17 -19.20 9.98
CA GLN A 164 8.23 -18.76 10.89
C GLN A 164 8.86 -17.42 10.45
N ILE A 165 8.73 -17.06 9.16
CA ILE A 165 9.17 -15.78 8.65
C ILE A 165 8.19 -14.69 9.13
N GLY A 166 8.67 -13.82 10.02
CA GLY A 166 7.85 -12.79 10.67
C GLY A 166 7.48 -11.62 9.75
N GLN A 167 6.40 -10.90 10.09
CA GLN A 167 5.81 -9.83 9.28
C GLN A 167 6.73 -8.64 8.95
N ASP A 168 7.72 -8.37 9.80
CA ASP A 168 8.64 -7.23 9.66
C ASP A 168 9.96 -7.64 8.96
N ARG A 169 9.99 -8.83 8.36
CA ARG A 169 11.17 -9.41 7.68
C ARG A 169 11.09 -9.25 6.17
N ALA A 170 12.25 -9.11 5.54
CA ALA A 170 12.38 -8.94 4.09
C ALA A 170 11.66 -10.01 3.25
N LEU A 171 11.66 -11.28 3.68
CA LEU A 171 11.05 -12.39 2.94
C LEU A 171 9.56 -12.65 3.26
N TYR A 172 8.95 -11.87 4.15
CA TYR A 172 7.57 -12.13 4.60
C TYR A 172 6.56 -12.14 3.46
N ALA A 173 6.60 -11.15 2.57
CA ALA A 173 5.64 -11.04 1.47
C ALA A 173 5.70 -12.27 0.55
N GLN A 174 6.91 -12.74 0.25
CA GLN A 174 7.14 -13.95 -0.55
C GLN A 174 6.65 -15.21 0.16
N ALA A 175 6.89 -15.32 1.47
CA ALA A 175 6.40 -16.44 2.28
C ALA A 175 4.86 -16.49 2.30
N GLN A 176 4.19 -15.35 2.48
CA GLN A 176 2.73 -15.26 2.49
C GLN A 176 2.10 -15.62 1.14
N GLU A 177 2.72 -15.21 0.03
CA GLU A 177 2.30 -15.61 -1.31
C GLU A 177 2.31 -17.14 -1.45
N LYS A 178 3.43 -17.78 -1.08
CA LYS A 178 3.56 -19.24 -1.12
C LYS A 178 2.56 -19.95 -0.23
N ILE A 179 2.35 -19.44 0.99
CA ILE A 179 1.33 -19.97 1.92
C ILE A 179 -0.07 -19.93 1.27
N GLY A 180 -0.44 -18.81 0.63
CA GLY A 180 -1.72 -18.67 -0.05
C GLY A 180 -1.92 -19.67 -1.20
N GLU A 181 -0.88 -19.89 -2.00
CA GLU A 181 -0.86 -20.90 -3.08
C GLU A 181 -1.09 -22.32 -2.53
N TRP A 182 -0.37 -22.68 -1.46
CA TRP A 182 -0.47 -24.00 -0.84
C TRP A 182 -1.83 -24.22 -0.17
N GLN A 183 -2.35 -23.23 0.54
CA GLN A 183 -3.69 -23.28 1.13
C GLN A 183 -4.77 -23.50 0.07
N THR A 184 -4.66 -22.81 -1.07
CA THR A 184 -5.57 -22.99 -2.20
C THR A 184 -5.50 -24.42 -2.74
N THR A 185 -4.29 -24.94 -2.91
CA THR A 185 -4.06 -26.32 -3.38
C THR A 185 -4.67 -27.37 -2.43
N ILE A 186 -4.47 -27.21 -1.11
CA ILE A 186 -5.08 -28.07 -0.09
C ILE A 186 -6.61 -28.02 -0.18
N ALA A 187 -7.18 -26.81 -0.29
CA ALA A 187 -8.63 -26.63 -0.35
C ALA A 187 -9.24 -27.30 -1.60
N ILE A 188 -8.59 -27.18 -2.76
CA ILE A 188 -9.00 -27.86 -3.99
C ILE A 188 -8.99 -29.38 -3.79
N ALA A 189 -7.89 -29.94 -3.27
CA ALA A 189 -7.76 -31.37 -3.06
C ALA A 189 -8.81 -31.90 -2.06
N GLN A 190 -9.11 -31.16 -1.00
CA GLN A 190 -10.18 -31.50 -0.05
C GLN A 190 -11.55 -31.49 -0.73
N ASN A 191 -11.88 -30.43 -1.47
CA ASN A 191 -13.14 -30.31 -2.20
C ASN A 191 -13.33 -31.44 -3.22
N GLN A 192 -12.26 -31.83 -3.93
CA GLN A 192 -12.30 -32.98 -4.85
C GLN A 192 -12.64 -34.29 -4.13
N ARG A 193 -12.01 -34.56 -2.98
CA ARG A 193 -12.28 -35.76 -2.17
C ARG A 193 -13.71 -35.78 -1.64
N LEU A 194 -14.22 -34.64 -1.17
CA LEU A 194 -15.61 -34.49 -0.71
C LEU A 194 -16.59 -34.76 -1.85
N LEU A 195 -16.36 -34.19 -3.03
CA LEU A 195 -17.21 -34.39 -4.20
C LEU A 195 -17.22 -35.85 -4.66
N ALA A 196 -16.05 -36.49 -4.71
CA ALA A 196 -15.92 -37.90 -5.05
C ALA A 196 -16.68 -38.80 -4.04
N ARG A 197 -16.55 -38.54 -2.74
CA ARG A 197 -17.29 -39.25 -1.68
C ARG A 197 -18.80 -39.06 -1.83
N ALA A 198 -19.24 -37.83 -2.06
CA ALA A 198 -20.66 -37.52 -2.27
C ALA A 198 -21.23 -38.29 -3.48
N ARG A 199 -20.48 -38.33 -4.59
CA ARG A 199 -20.83 -39.12 -5.78
C ARG A 199 -20.95 -40.62 -5.50
N SER A 200 -20.01 -41.18 -4.73
CA SER A 200 -20.08 -42.59 -4.33
C SER A 200 -21.32 -42.90 -3.50
N LEU A 201 -21.71 -42.01 -2.58
CA LEU A 201 -22.93 -42.17 -1.78
C LEU A 201 -24.18 -42.09 -2.66
N ALA A 202 -24.21 -41.16 -3.61
CA ALA A 202 -25.32 -41.03 -4.55
C ALA A 202 -25.48 -42.29 -5.43
N GLY A 203 -24.37 -42.89 -5.89
CA GLY A 203 -24.38 -44.15 -6.62
C GLY A 203 -24.92 -45.34 -5.80
N GLN A 204 -24.84 -45.27 -4.47
CA GLN A 204 -25.46 -46.23 -3.54
C GLN A 204 -26.92 -45.87 -3.20
N VAL A 205 -27.52 -44.91 -3.91
CA VAL A 205 -28.87 -44.38 -3.64
C VAL A 205 -29.00 -43.72 -2.25
N ARG A 206 -27.87 -43.41 -1.58
CA ARG A 206 -27.83 -42.68 -0.30
C ARG A 206 -27.85 -41.16 -0.54
N LEU A 207 -28.89 -40.71 -1.23
CA LEU A 207 -28.96 -39.36 -1.80
C LEU A 207 -28.94 -38.24 -0.75
N THR A 208 -29.62 -38.41 0.39
CA THR A 208 -29.60 -37.42 1.48
C THR A 208 -28.18 -37.25 2.05
N GLU A 209 -27.44 -38.34 2.23
CA GLU A 209 -26.07 -38.28 2.72
C GLU A 209 -25.11 -37.68 1.68
N ALA A 210 -25.29 -38.03 0.40
CA ALA A 210 -24.54 -37.44 -0.70
C ALA A 210 -24.70 -35.91 -0.75
N ILE A 211 -25.94 -35.42 -0.62
CA ILE A 211 -26.24 -33.98 -0.57
C ILE A 211 -25.56 -33.33 0.64
N ASN A 212 -25.64 -33.95 1.82
CA ASN A 212 -25.00 -33.43 3.02
C ASN A 212 -23.48 -33.33 2.85
N VAL A 213 -22.81 -34.36 2.31
CA VAL A 213 -21.36 -34.32 2.06
C VAL A 213 -20.99 -33.27 1.02
N ALA A 214 -21.72 -33.16 -0.09
CA ALA A 214 -21.46 -32.16 -1.13
C ALA A 214 -21.75 -30.72 -0.67
N SER A 215 -22.62 -30.52 0.32
CA SER A 215 -22.88 -29.20 0.88
C SER A 215 -21.69 -28.60 1.63
N GLY A 216 -20.74 -29.43 2.06
CA GLY A 216 -19.48 -29.01 2.69
C GLY A 216 -18.41 -28.51 1.71
N ILE A 217 -18.66 -28.58 0.39
CA ILE A 217 -17.71 -28.07 -0.62
C ILE A 217 -17.74 -26.54 -0.59
N THR A 218 -16.57 -25.95 -0.39
CA THR A 218 -16.41 -24.50 -0.20
C THR A 218 -16.22 -23.74 -1.51
N THR A 219 -16.36 -22.41 -1.47
CA THR A 219 -16.12 -21.52 -2.62
C THR A 219 -14.65 -21.32 -2.95
N ALA A 220 -13.73 -21.86 -2.16
CA ALA A 220 -12.29 -21.86 -2.43
C ALA A 220 -11.93 -22.52 -3.78
N SER A 221 -12.85 -23.28 -4.35
CA SER A 221 -12.72 -23.88 -5.68
C SER A 221 -13.99 -23.61 -6.49
N PRO A 222 -14.10 -22.46 -7.20
CA PRO A 222 -15.33 -22.04 -7.86
C PRO A 222 -15.91 -23.08 -8.82
N ALA A 223 -15.06 -23.76 -9.60
CA ALA A 223 -15.49 -24.81 -10.52
C ALA A 223 -16.11 -26.02 -9.78
N LEU A 224 -15.42 -26.56 -8.79
CA LEU A 224 -15.91 -27.71 -7.99
C LEU A 224 -17.16 -27.35 -7.20
N TYR A 225 -17.26 -26.11 -6.72
CA TYR A 225 -18.45 -25.62 -6.03
C TYR A 225 -19.68 -25.61 -6.94
N GLN A 226 -19.55 -25.13 -8.18
CA GLN A 226 -20.64 -25.15 -9.15
C GLN A 226 -21.05 -26.59 -9.52
N GLU A 227 -20.06 -27.46 -9.73
CA GLU A 227 -20.27 -28.88 -10.02
C GLU A 227 -21.02 -29.58 -8.87
N ALA A 228 -20.63 -29.31 -7.62
CA ALA A 228 -21.29 -29.81 -6.42
C ALA A 228 -22.74 -29.33 -6.33
N ARG A 229 -23.01 -28.05 -6.61
CA ARG A 229 -24.37 -27.49 -6.62
C ARG A 229 -25.26 -28.15 -7.66
N ALA A 230 -24.75 -28.35 -8.88
CA ALA A 230 -25.48 -29.03 -9.93
C ALA A 230 -25.80 -30.49 -9.54
N ALA A 231 -24.82 -31.22 -9.01
CA ALA A 231 -25.00 -32.59 -8.54
C ALA A 231 -26.03 -32.68 -7.39
N MET A 232 -25.95 -31.79 -6.41
CA MET A 232 -26.92 -31.73 -5.32
C MET A 232 -28.35 -31.47 -5.81
N ALA A 233 -28.53 -30.59 -6.79
CA ALA A 233 -29.85 -30.33 -7.38
C ALA A 233 -30.43 -31.60 -8.02
N GLN A 234 -29.62 -32.33 -8.79
CA GLN A 234 -30.00 -33.60 -9.42
C GLN A 234 -30.38 -34.65 -8.38
N TRP A 235 -29.58 -34.82 -7.33
CA TRP A 235 -29.84 -35.81 -6.28
C TRP A 235 -31.09 -35.49 -5.45
N ARG A 236 -31.39 -34.20 -5.24
CA ARG A 236 -32.64 -33.78 -4.58
C ARG A 236 -33.84 -34.23 -5.39
N THR A 237 -33.85 -33.95 -6.70
CA THR A 237 -34.93 -34.38 -7.60
C THR A 237 -35.10 -35.89 -7.62
N GLU A 238 -34.01 -36.65 -7.71
CA GLU A 238 -34.08 -38.11 -7.76
C GLU A 238 -34.61 -38.70 -6.45
N ARG A 239 -34.14 -38.18 -5.30
CA ARG A 239 -34.62 -38.60 -3.98
C ARG A 239 -36.12 -38.37 -3.85
N ASP A 240 -36.60 -37.21 -4.26
CA ASP A 240 -38.02 -36.84 -4.16
C ASP A 240 -38.88 -37.74 -5.08
N ARG A 241 -38.36 -38.12 -6.27
CA ARG A 241 -38.98 -39.12 -7.15
C ARG A 241 -39.12 -40.49 -6.48
N ILE A 242 -38.05 -41.00 -5.87
CA ILE A 242 -38.05 -42.30 -5.18
C ILE A 242 -39.06 -42.30 -4.02
N TRP A 243 -39.17 -41.19 -3.28
CA TRP A 243 -40.16 -41.04 -2.22
C TRP A 243 -41.59 -41.01 -2.75
N ALA A 244 -41.86 -40.24 -3.80
CA ALA A 244 -43.17 -40.18 -4.43
C ALA A 244 -43.64 -41.55 -4.96
N ALA A 245 -42.73 -42.37 -5.48
CA ALA A 245 -43.02 -43.73 -5.94
C ALA A 245 -43.30 -44.73 -4.80
N ARG A 246 -42.79 -44.47 -3.58
CA ARG A 246 -42.99 -45.32 -2.40
C ARG A 246 -44.27 -45.03 -1.63
N THR A 247 -44.84 -43.83 -1.77
CA THR A 247 -46.13 -43.46 -1.18
C THR A 247 -47.26 -43.91 -2.10
N PRO A 248 -48.12 -44.87 -1.72
CA PRO A 248 -49.33 -45.17 -2.49
C PRO A 248 -50.20 -43.92 -2.54
N SER A 249 -50.72 -43.55 -3.71
CA SER A 249 -51.76 -42.52 -3.79
C SER A 249 -52.89 -42.87 -2.82
N PRO A 250 -53.40 -41.92 -2.00
CA PRO A 250 -54.62 -42.18 -1.26
C PRO A 250 -55.72 -42.53 -2.26
N SER A 251 -56.36 -43.69 -2.08
CA SER A 251 -57.53 -44.11 -2.86
C SER A 251 -58.51 -42.94 -2.96
N PRO A 252 -59.11 -42.67 -4.13
CA PRO A 252 -60.02 -41.54 -4.26
C PRO A 252 -61.19 -41.72 -3.30
N SER A 253 -61.31 -40.82 -2.32
CA SER A 253 -62.51 -40.68 -1.51
C SER A 253 -63.71 -40.47 -2.45
N PRO A 254 -64.87 -41.09 -2.18
CA PRO A 254 -66.02 -41.05 -3.08
C PRO A 254 -66.52 -39.61 -3.26
N SER A 255 -66.78 -39.23 -4.51
CA SER A 255 -67.29 -37.90 -4.88
C SER A 255 -68.65 -37.61 -4.24
N PRO A 256 -68.93 -36.36 -3.83
CA PRO A 256 -70.24 -35.97 -3.32
C PRO A 256 -71.26 -35.94 -4.46
N SER A 257 -72.40 -36.58 -4.25
CA SER A 257 -73.52 -36.62 -5.19
C SER A 257 -74.08 -35.22 -5.47
N ARG A 258 -74.18 -34.91 -6.77
CA ARG A 258 -74.89 -33.76 -7.35
C ARG A 258 -76.36 -33.70 -6.89
N SER A 259 -76.80 -32.53 -6.45
CA SER A 259 -78.21 -32.09 -6.52
C SER A 259 -78.26 -30.66 -7.09
N SER A 260 -79.22 -30.40 -7.96
CA SER A 260 -79.55 -29.12 -8.64
C SER A 260 -81.09 -28.94 -8.58
N PRO A 261 -81.76 -27.84 -9.00
CA PRO A 261 -81.36 -26.43 -9.24
C PRO A 261 -82.35 -25.36 -8.61
N SER A 262 -82.10 -24.07 -8.94
CA SER A 262 -82.68 -22.74 -8.58
C SER A 262 -84.21 -22.51 -8.76
N PRO A 263 -84.85 -21.39 -8.30
CA PRO A 263 -84.76 -20.07 -8.97
C PRO A 263 -84.87 -18.77 -8.10
N SER A 264 -84.46 -17.63 -8.68
CA SER A 264 -84.60 -16.23 -8.20
C SER A 264 -86.01 -15.63 -8.37
N PRO A 265 -86.26 -14.42 -7.81
CA PRO A 265 -86.51 -13.25 -8.68
C PRO A 265 -85.87 -11.90 -8.23
N ALA A 266 -85.82 -10.95 -9.18
CA ALA A 266 -85.33 -9.54 -9.14
C ALA A 266 -86.39 -8.54 -8.54
N PRO A 267 -86.30 -7.17 -8.56
CA PRO A 267 -85.37 -6.24 -9.24
C PRO A 267 -84.91 -4.91 -8.51
N THR A 268 -83.98 -4.21 -9.18
CA THR A 268 -83.39 -2.80 -9.25
C THR A 268 -84.08 -1.58 -8.56
N PRO A 269 -83.55 -0.29 -8.50
CA PRO A 269 -82.42 0.38 -9.23
C PRO A 269 -81.58 1.55 -8.56
N ARG A 270 -80.42 1.87 -9.20
CA ARG A 270 -79.84 3.18 -9.63
C ARG A 270 -79.47 4.35 -8.67
N ALA A 271 -78.20 4.79 -8.76
CA ALA A 271 -77.68 6.15 -9.05
C ALA A 271 -76.20 6.25 -8.57
N ALA A 272 -75.25 7.03 -9.09
CA ALA A 272 -75.01 7.78 -10.32
C ALA A 272 -73.51 8.20 -10.28
N SER A 273 -72.96 8.56 -11.44
CA SER A 273 -71.53 8.67 -11.76
C SER A 273 -70.81 9.99 -11.36
N THR A 274 -69.49 9.90 -11.12
CA THR A 274 -68.37 10.86 -11.46
C THR A 274 -68.33 12.28 -10.84
N PRO A 275 -67.21 13.07 -10.89
CA PRO A 275 -65.79 12.81 -11.23
C PRO A 275 -64.74 13.43 -10.25
N SER A 276 -63.44 13.19 -10.51
CA SER A 276 -62.22 13.84 -9.93
C SER A 276 -62.13 15.37 -10.18
N PRO A 277 -61.30 16.18 -9.46
CA PRO A 277 -59.83 16.32 -9.76
C PRO A 277 -58.87 16.86 -8.63
N ARG A 278 -57.53 16.72 -8.87
CA ARG A 278 -56.37 17.64 -8.58
C ARG A 278 -56.13 18.18 -7.13
N SER A 279 -54.95 18.54 -6.61
CA SER A 279 -53.51 18.60 -6.95
C SER A 279 -52.75 19.14 -5.69
N PHE A 280 -51.45 18.84 -5.54
CA PHE A 280 -50.38 19.63 -4.83
C PHE A 280 -50.56 19.90 -3.30
N ASP A 281 -49.56 19.95 -2.41
CA ASP A 281 -48.23 20.57 -2.48
C ASP A 281 -47.34 20.20 -1.25
N GLY A 282 -46.02 20.47 -1.32
CA GLY A 282 -45.14 20.79 -0.17
C GLY A 282 -44.25 19.67 0.42
N PHE A 283 -42.98 19.49 0.01
CA PHE A 283 -41.73 20.10 0.55
C PHE A 283 -41.41 19.88 2.06
N TYR A 284 -40.31 19.17 2.37
CA TYR A 284 -39.09 19.69 3.06
C TYR A 284 -38.05 18.56 3.26
N GLY A 285 -36.81 18.77 2.78
CA GLY A 285 -35.57 18.17 3.33
C GLY A 285 -35.05 19.06 4.49
N PRO A 286 -33.76 19.07 4.91
CA PRO A 286 -32.60 18.46 4.26
C PRO A 286 -31.51 17.84 5.19
N SER A 287 -30.48 17.30 4.52
CA SER A 287 -29.04 17.27 4.80
C SER A 287 -28.46 16.51 6.00
N TYR A 288 -27.51 15.62 5.69
CA TYR A 288 -26.22 15.57 6.39
C TYR A 288 -25.09 15.55 5.35
N GLY A 289 -24.13 16.45 5.54
CA GLY A 289 -22.84 16.45 4.86
C GLY A 289 -21.73 16.38 5.90
N ASN A 290 -20.80 15.46 5.70
CA ASN A 290 -19.33 15.58 5.70
C ASN A 290 -18.74 14.18 5.66
#